data_AF-A0A3B0WIJ4-F1
#
_entry.id   AF-A0A3B0WIJ4-F1
#
_cell.length_a   1.000
_cell.length_b   1.000
_cell.length_c   1.000
_cell.angle_alpha   90.00
_cell.angle_beta   90.00
_cell.angle_gamma   90.00
#
_symmetry.space_group_name_H-M   'P 1'
#
loop_
_entity.id
_entity.type
_entity.pdbx_description
1 polymer ?
#
loop_
_entity_poly.entity_id
_entity_poly.type
_entity_poly.pdbx_seq_one_letter_code
_entity_poly.pdbx_strand_id
1 'polypeptide(L)'
;MRAVTRPLGLACLLLASNPTFADYQLNLAPGVTSTSQNSYDIHQIVMWICVIIGIVVYGVMTYSILTHTKAKNHKPATFDDNLTIEILWTIIPVLILIGMAVPATSALLAMEDTSNSDMSIKVTGYRWKWHYDYVGEDVSFFSNLST
;
A
#
# COMPACT_ATOMS: atom_id res chain seq x y z
N MET A 1 50.42 28.32 13.20
CA MET A 1 49.55 27.34 13.89
C MET A 1 48.07 27.77 13.79
N ARG A 2 47.42 27.75 12.60
CA ARG A 2 45.98 28.14 12.42
C ARG A 2 45.34 27.61 11.11
N ALA A 3 45.44 26.31 10.79
CA ALA A 3 44.82 25.78 9.56
C ALA A 3 43.96 24.51 9.74
N VAL A 4 44.06 23.80 10.87
CA VAL A 4 43.44 22.47 11.05
C VAL A 4 41.98 22.53 11.55
N THR A 5 41.48 23.70 11.96
CA THR A 5 40.13 23.82 12.56
C THR A 5 38.99 24.01 11.54
N ARG A 6 39.27 24.28 10.26
CA ARG A 6 38.24 24.54 9.23
C ARG A 6 37.55 23.30 8.62
N PRO A 7 38.22 22.16 8.35
CA PRO A 7 37.53 21.00 7.74
C PRO A 7 36.66 20.21 8.73
N LEU A 8 36.98 20.28 10.03
CA LEU A 8 36.21 19.58 11.07
C LEU A 8 34.81 20.18 11.25
N GLY A 9 34.70 21.51 11.17
CA GLY A 9 33.42 22.22 11.29
C GLY A 9 32.46 21.90 10.12
N LEU A 10 32.99 21.71 8.91
CA LEU A 10 32.19 21.40 7.73
C LEU A 10 31.63 19.96 7.76
N ALA A 11 32.42 19.01 8.27
CA ALA A 11 31.96 17.63 8.48
C ALA A 11 30.88 17.52 9.56
N CYS A 12 30.99 18.29 10.65
CA CYS A 12 29.93 18.36 11.68
C CYS A 12 28.64 18.98 11.15
N LEU A 13 28.71 19.97 10.25
CA LEU A 13 27.52 20.59 9.65
C LEU A 13 26.77 19.66 8.70
N LEU A 14 27.47 18.77 7.99
CA LEU A 14 26.86 17.76 7.12
C LEU A 14 26.26 16.56 7.89
N LEU A 15 26.75 16.29 9.10
CA LEU A 15 26.21 15.26 9.99
C LEU A 15 25.09 15.78 10.91
N ALA A 16 25.02 17.09 11.12
CA ALA A 16 23.98 17.74 11.93
C ALA A 16 22.72 18.10 11.12
N SER A 17 22.72 17.94 9.80
CA SER A 17 21.51 18.10 8.99
C SER A 17 20.56 16.93 9.28
N ASN A 18 19.60 17.16 10.17
CA ASN A 18 18.44 16.28 10.28
C ASN A 18 17.75 16.22 8.91
N PRO A 19 17.41 15.03 8.40
CA PRO A 19 16.57 14.94 7.22
C PRO A 19 15.23 15.61 7.56
N THR A 20 14.98 16.78 6.99
CA THR A 20 13.63 17.34 6.96
C THR A 20 12.83 16.49 5.99
N PHE A 21 12.04 15.56 6.52
CA PHE A 21 11.02 14.87 5.75
C PHE A 21 9.97 15.90 5.35
N ALA A 22 9.97 16.31 4.08
CA ALA A 22 8.82 16.98 3.52
C ALA A 22 7.61 16.04 3.63
N ASP A 23 6.42 16.61 3.79
CA ASP A 23 5.14 15.87 3.92
C ASP A 23 4.74 15.29 2.55
N TYR A 24 5.58 14.40 2.03
CA TYR A 24 5.26 13.59 0.86
C TYR A 24 4.25 12.54 1.31
N GLN A 25 2.97 12.87 1.17
CA GLN A 25 1.90 11.90 1.40
C GLN A 25 1.91 10.87 0.25
N LEU A 26 2.75 9.84 0.39
CA LEU A 26 2.91 8.75 -0.57
C LEU A 26 1.90 7.61 -0.35
N ASN A 27 1.17 7.64 0.76
CA ASN A 27 0.16 6.65 1.13
C ASN A 27 -1.25 7.23 0.90
N LEU A 28 -2.27 6.37 1.00
CA LEU A 28 -3.66 6.79 1.01
C LEU A 28 -3.91 7.79 2.15
N ALA A 29 -4.83 8.74 1.91
CA ALA A 29 -5.31 9.59 2.98
C ALA A 29 -6.07 8.75 4.03
N PRO A 30 -5.82 8.96 5.34
CA PRO A 30 -6.52 8.22 6.38
C PRO A 30 -8.02 8.57 6.34
N GLY A 31 -8.83 7.52 6.43
CA GLY A 31 -10.28 7.65 6.45
C GLY A 31 -10.80 8.29 7.73
N VAL A 32 -11.89 9.03 7.65
CA VAL A 32 -12.60 9.58 8.81
C VAL A 32 -13.79 8.72 9.26
N THR A 33 -14.14 7.69 8.48
CA THR A 33 -15.21 6.73 8.78
C THR A 33 -14.62 5.37 9.15
N SER A 34 -15.34 4.59 9.97
CA SER A 34 -14.94 3.22 10.33
C SER A 34 -14.71 2.34 9.11
N THR A 35 -15.60 2.43 8.13
CA THR A 35 -15.48 1.79 6.81
C THR A 35 -14.19 2.17 6.08
N SER A 36 -13.89 3.47 6.01
CA SER A 36 -12.69 3.94 5.32
C SER A 36 -11.41 3.54 6.05
N GLN A 37 -11.43 3.46 7.38
CA GLN A 37 -10.30 2.98 8.17
C GLN A 37 -10.06 1.49 7.91
N ASN A 38 -11.12 0.68 7.84
CA ASN A 38 -11.00 -0.75 7.55
C ASN A 38 -10.40 -1.00 6.15
N SER A 39 -10.82 -0.24 5.14
CA SER A 39 -10.22 -0.28 3.79
C SER A 39 -8.75 0.14 3.79
N TYR A 40 -8.40 1.15 4.59
CA TYR A 40 -7.01 1.57 4.77
C TYR A 40 -6.16 0.46 5.40
N ASP A 41 -6.66 -0.19 6.45
CA ASP A 41 -5.95 -1.25 7.17
C ASP A 41 -5.71 -2.47 6.28
N ILE A 42 -6.73 -2.89 5.51
CA ILE A 42 -6.59 -3.97 4.52
C ILE A 42 -5.54 -3.59 3.48
N HIS A 43 -5.58 -2.36 2.96
CA HIS A 43 -4.57 -1.88 2.02
C HIS A 43 -3.16 -1.96 2.61
N GLN A 44 -2.95 -1.51 3.87
CA GLN A 44 -1.64 -1.59 4.50
C GLN A 44 -1.16 -3.04 4.65
N ILE A 45 -2.03 -3.96 5.06
CA ILE A 45 -1.69 -5.38 5.22
C ILE A 45 -1.26 -5.98 3.88
N VAL A 46 -2.07 -5.80 2.83
CA VAL A 46 -1.77 -6.33 1.49
C VAL A 46 -0.48 -5.71 0.94
N MET A 47 -0.27 -4.42 1.16
CA MET A 47 0.94 -3.73 0.72
C MET A 47 2.19 -4.34 1.36
N TRP A 48 2.17 -4.60 2.67
CA TRP A 48 3.28 -5.26 3.36
C TRP A 48 3.52 -6.69 2.88
N ILE A 49 2.47 -7.46 2.60
CA ILE A 49 2.59 -8.80 2.01
C ILE A 49 3.31 -8.73 0.66
N CYS A 50 2.92 -7.80 -0.21
CA CYS A 50 3.57 -7.58 -1.51
C CYS A 50 5.05 -7.20 -1.35
N VAL A 51 5.40 -6.33 -0.39
CA VAL A 51 6.80 -5.96 -0.11
C VAL A 51 7.62 -7.17 0.32
N ILE A 52 7.09 -8.00 1.23
CA ILE A 52 7.79 -9.20 1.71
C ILE A 52 8.01 -10.19 0.55
N ILE A 53 6.99 -10.46 -0.25
CA ILE A 53 7.11 -11.34 -1.43
C ILE A 53 8.13 -10.76 -2.41
N GLY A 54 8.09 -9.45 -2.66
CA GLY A 54 9.07 -8.75 -3.48
C GLY A 54 10.49 -8.97 -2.98
N ILE A 55 10.76 -8.74 -1.69
CA ILE A 55 12.08 -8.95 -1.09
C ILE A 55 12.55 -10.40 -1.27
N VAL A 56 11.67 -11.38 -1.07
CA VAL A 56 12.01 -12.80 -1.26
C VAL A 56 12.37 -13.09 -2.71
N VAL A 57 11.54 -12.67 -3.68
CA VAL A 57 11.78 -12.90 -5.11
C VAL A 57 13.05 -12.20 -5.58
N TYR A 58 13.20 -10.91 -5.27
CA TYR A 58 14.40 -10.15 -5.62
C TYR A 58 15.64 -10.72 -4.93
N GLY A 59 15.54 -11.15 -3.68
CA GLY A 59 16.63 -11.78 -2.94
C GLY A 59 17.11 -13.07 -3.60
N VAL A 60 16.18 -13.98 -3.94
CA VAL A 60 16.51 -15.24 -4.63
C VAL A 60 17.08 -14.97 -6.01
N MET A 61 16.52 -14.02 -6.75
CA MET A 61 17.03 -13.63 -8.08
C MET A 61 18.44 -13.04 -8.00
N THR A 62 18.69 -12.09 -7.10
CA THR A 62 20.01 -11.49 -6.89
C THR A 62 21.02 -12.56 -6.45
N TYR A 63 20.65 -13.45 -5.53
CA TYR A 63 21.49 -14.58 -5.13
C TYR A 63 21.85 -15.46 -6.32
N SER A 64 20.86 -15.85 -7.12
CA SER A 64 21.05 -16.69 -8.30
C SER A 64 22.01 -16.06 -9.30
N ILE A 65 21.80 -14.77 -9.61
CA ILE A 65 22.65 -14.00 -10.53
C ILE A 65 24.09 -13.93 -10.01
N LEU A 66 24.32 -13.67 -8.72
CA LEU A 66 25.67 -13.51 -8.18
C LEU A 66 26.44 -14.84 -8.05
N THR A 67 25.73 -15.94 -7.82
CA THR A 67 26.33 -17.27 -7.57
C THR A 67 26.55 -18.06 -8.86
N HIS A 68 25.61 -18.02 -9.81
CA HIS A 68 25.65 -18.80 -11.06
C HIS A 68 26.17 -17.98 -12.25
N THR A 69 27.20 -17.16 -12.03
CA THR A 69 27.85 -16.41 -13.11
C THR A 69 28.83 -17.28 -13.90
N LYS A 70 28.95 -17.04 -15.21
CA LYS A 70 29.96 -17.70 -16.06
C LYS A 70 31.40 -17.42 -15.62
N ALA A 71 31.65 -16.26 -15.01
CA ALA A 71 32.95 -15.89 -14.46
C ALA A 71 33.45 -16.85 -13.36
N LYS A 72 32.54 -17.57 -12.69
CA LYS A 72 32.87 -18.57 -11.65
C LYS A 72 33.00 -19.99 -12.19
N ASN A 73 33.05 -20.19 -13.52
CA ASN A 73 33.11 -21.51 -14.18
C ASN A 73 32.01 -22.49 -13.72
N HIS A 74 30.81 -21.97 -13.44
CA HIS A 74 29.69 -22.80 -13.02
C HIS A 74 29.22 -23.69 -14.18
N LYS A 75 29.19 -25.01 -13.96
CA LYS A 75 28.59 -25.95 -14.91
C LYS A 75 27.07 -25.91 -14.75
N PRO A 76 26.29 -25.74 -15.82
CA PRO A 76 24.84 -25.75 -15.73
C PRO A 76 24.36 -27.11 -15.23
N ALA A 77 23.35 -27.08 -14.37
CA ALA A 77 22.66 -28.30 -13.98
C ALA A 77 21.84 -28.86 -15.15
N THR A 78 21.53 -30.15 -15.10
CA THR A 78 20.80 -30.88 -16.17
C THR A 78 19.41 -31.33 -15.72
N PHE A 79 18.91 -30.83 -14.58
CA PHE A 79 17.55 -31.11 -14.12
C PHE A 79 16.60 -30.05 -14.69
N ASP A 80 15.42 -30.47 -15.10
CA ASP A 80 14.42 -29.60 -15.73
C ASP A 80 13.15 -29.45 -14.87
N ASP A 81 12.88 -30.39 -13.97
CA ASP A 81 11.67 -30.44 -13.16
C ASP A 81 11.93 -30.82 -11.69
N ASN A 82 11.06 -30.33 -10.80
CA ASN A 82 11.02 -30.77 -9.41
C ASN A 82 9.61 -30.61 -8.85
N LEU A 83 8.84 -31.70 -8.92
CA LEU A 83 7.47 -31.77 -8.45
C LEU A 83 7.29 -31.25 -7.00
N THR A 84 8.28 -31.46 -6.13
CA THR A 84 8.18 -31.04 -4.73
C THR A 84 8.19 -29.51 -4.61
N ILE A 85 9.05 -28.84 -5.36
CA ILE A 85 9.13 -27.38 -5.36
C ILE A 85 7.92 -26.79 -6.09
N GLU A 86 7.47 -27.45 -7.17
CA GLU A 86 6.27 -27.08 -7.92
C GLU A 86 5.01 -27.02 -7.05
N ILE A 87 4.80 -28.06 -6.25
CA ILE A 87 3.69 -28.11 -5.30
C ILE A 87 3.84 -27.01 -4.25
N LEU A 88 5.04 -26.80 -3.71
CA LEU A 88 5.30 -25.83 -2.66
C LEU A 88 4.97 -24.40 -3.11
N TRP A 89 5.46 -23.98 -4.28
CA TRP A 89 5.20 -22.62 -4.80
C TRP A 89 3.77 -22.43 -5.30
N THR A 90 2.99 -23.49 -5.45
CA THR A 90 1.58 -23.39 -5.84
C THR A 90 0.68 -23.28 -4.61
N ILE A 91 0.95 -24.09 -3.58
CA ILE A 91 0.16 -24.10 -2.34
C ILE A 91 0.39 -22.82 -1.53
N ILE A 92 1.63 -22.34 -1.41
CA ILE A 92 1.94 -21.15 -0.59
C ILE A 92 1.13 -19.91 -1.05
N PRO A 93 1.14 -19.51 -2.34
CA PRO A 93 0.33 -18.37 -2.80
C PRO A 93 -1.18 -18.57 -2.58
N VAL A 94 -1.68 -19.79 -2.77
CA VAL A 94 -3.11 -20.09 -2.54
C VAL A 94 -3.49 -19.86 -1.08
N LEU A 95 -2.67 -20.33 -0.13
CA LEU A 95 -2.93 -20.12 1.30
C LEU A 95 -2.87 -18.63 1.68
N ILE A 96 -1.94 -17.87 1.11
CA ILE A 96 -1.85 -16.42 1.33
C ILE A 96 -3.14 -15.72 0.87
N LEU A 97 -3.66 -16.07 -0.32
CA LEU A 97 -4.90 -15.50 -0.84
C LEU A 97 -6.12 -15.84 0.03
N ILE A 98 -6.23 -17.08 0.49
CA ILE A 98 -7.31 -17.51 1.40
C ILE A 98 -7.26 -16.72 2.71
N GLY A 99 -6.06 -16.53 3.27
CA GLY A 99 -5.88 -15.74 4.49
C GLY A 99 -6.34 -14.28 4.33
N MET A 100 -6.12 -13.68 3.18
CA MET A 100 -6.55 -12.30 2.88
C MET A 100 -8.04 -12.18 2.56
N ALA A 101 -8.69 -13.25 2.12
CA ALA A 101 -10.11 -13.23 1.77
C ALA A 101 -11.01 -12.94 2.98
N VAL A 102 -10.69 -13.49 4.15
CA VAL A 102 -11.50 -13.34 5.38
C VAL A 102 -11.69 -11.87 5.79
N PRO A 103 -10.62 -11.07 6.04
CA PRO A 103 -10.79 -9.67 6.40
C PRO A 103 -11.47 -8.87 5.28
N ALA A 104 -11.12 -9.14 4.01
CA ALA A 104 -11.72 -8.45 2.87
C ALA A 104 -13.25 -8.67 2.77
N THR A 105 -13.72 -9.90 2.95
CA THR A 105 -15.16 -10.20 2.94
C THR A 105 -15.87 -9.57 4.13
N SER A 106 -15.27 -9.62 5.33
CA SER A 106 -15.88 -8.98 6.52
C SER A 106 -16.04 -7.47 6.35
N ALA A 107 -15.05 -6.81 5.72
CA ALA A 107 -15.11 -5.39 5.39
C ALA A 107 -16.22 -5.09 4.39
N LEU A 108 -16.34 -5.89 3.34
CA LEU A 108 -17.38 -5.72 2.33
C LEU A 108 -18.78 -5.83 2.94
N LEU A 109 -19.01 -6.83 3.79
CA LEU A 109 -20.30 -7.01 4.47
C LEU A 109 -20.65 -5.82 5.37
N ALA A 110 -19.65 -5.27 6.10
CA ALA A 110 -19.85 -4.08 6.92
C ALA A 110 -20.11 -2.81 6.09
N MET A 111 -19.64 -2.76 4.83
CA MET A 111 -19.88 -1.65 3.91
C MET A 111 -21.25 -1.67 3.26
N GLU A 112 -21.79 -2.87 3.03
CA GLU A 112 -23.11 -3.05 2.39
C GLU A 112 -24.27 -2.91 3.37
N ASP A 113 -24.01 -2.97 4.68
CA ASP A 113 -25.04 -2.72 5.69
C ASP A 113 -25.44 -1.25 5.69
N THR A 114 -26.63 -0.99 5.15
CA THR A 114 -27.27 0.34 5.08
C THR A 114 -28.44 0.46 6.06
N SER A 115 -28.61 -0.52 6.95
CA SER A 115 -29.67 -0.49 7.95
C SER A 115 -29.42 0.59 9.00
N ASN A 116 -30.50 1.07 9.63
CA ASN A 116 -30.43 2.03 10.75
C ASN A 116 -29.75 3.37 10.41
N SER A 117 -30.05 3.98 9.26
CA SER A 117 -29.60 5.33 8.95
C SER A 117 -30.29 6.39 9.83
N ASP A 118 -29.52 7.23 10.51
CA ASP A 118 -30.05 8.38 11.27
C ASP A 118 -30.57 9.50 10.36
N MET A 119 -30.04 9.59 9.13
CA MET A 119 -30.37 10.63 8.14
C MET A 119 -30.30 10.05 6.74
N SER A 120 -31.24 10.45 5.87
CA SER A 120 -31.28 10.04 4.47
C SER A 120 -31.13 11.24 3.56
N ILE A 121 -30.07 11.26 2.76
CA ILE A 121 -29.79 12.34 1.80
C ILE A 121 -29.84 11.76 0.39
N LYS A 122 -30.71 12.32 -0.45
CA LYS A 122 -30.80 11.98 -1.87
C LYS A 122 -29.93 12.95 -2.66
N VAL A 123 -28.87 12.42 -3.26
CA VAL A 123 -27.93 13.19 -4.10
C VAL A 123 -28.24 12.96 -5.58
N THR A 124 -28.56 14.02 -6.32
CA THR A 124 -28.81 13.97 -7.77
C THR A 124 -27.69 14.68 -8.53
N GLY A 125 -27.05 13.97 -9.46
CA GLY A 125 -26.01 14.53 -10.33
C GLY A 125 -26.61 15.30 -11.51
N TYR A 126 -26.19 16.56 -11.67
CA TYR A 126 -26.47 17.39 -12.85
C TYR A 126 -25.16 17.71 -13.58
N ARG A 127 -25.24 18.29 -14.78
CA ARG A 127 -24.05 18.74 -15.52
C ARG A 127 -23.21 19.70 -14.66
N TRP A 128 -22.04 19.23 -14.22
CA TRP A 128 -21.06 19.94 -13.39
C TRP A 128 -21.60 20.53 -12.08
N LYS A 129 -22.65 19.92 -11.50
CA LYS A 129 -23.18 20.31 -10.19
C LYS A 129 -23.91 19.16 -9.51
N TRP A 130 -24.04 19.26 -8.19
CA TRP A 130 -24.72 18.25 -7.38
C TRP A 130 -25.90 18.88 -6.65
N HIS A 131 -27.03 18.18 -6.62
CA HIS A 131 -28.23 18.59 -5.87
C HIS A 131 -28.42 17.67 -4.68
N TYR A 132 -28.60 18.25 -3.49
CA TYR A 132 -28.78 17.53 -2.24
C TYR A 132 -30.19 17.78 -1.72
N ASP A 133 -30.90 16.71 -1.37
CA ASP A 133 -32.26 16.72 -0.84
C ASP A 133 -32.28 15.88 0.44
N TYR A 134 -32.55 16.53 1.59
CA TYR A 134 -32.58 15.89 2.91
C TYR A 134 -33.97 15.29 3.12
N VAL A 135 -34.09 13.98 2.96
CA VAL A 135 -35.38 13.29 2.95
C VAL A 135 -35.99 13.33 4.35
N GLY A 136 -37.15 13.99 4.48
CA GLY A 136 -37.83 14.19 5.77
C GLY A 136 -37.54 15.55 6.40
N GLU A 137 -36.62 16.33 5.85
CA GLU A 137 -36.40 17.73 6.20
C GLU A 137 -36.80 18.63 5.01
N ASP A 138 -37.22 19.88 5.27
CA ASP A 138 -37.54 20.86 4.22
C ASP A 138 -36.28 21.60 3.75
N VAL A 139 -35.20 20.84 3.50
CA VAL A 139 -33.87 21.37 3.16
C VAL A 139 -33.38 20.77 1.83
N SER A 140 -33.17 21.64 0.85
CA SER A 140 -32.72 21.27 -0.50
C SER A 140 -31.88 22.39 -1.12
N PHE A 141 -30.75 22.03 -1.75
CA PHE A 141 -29.85 23.00 -2.41
C PHE A 141 -28.94 22.41 -3.48
N PHE A 142 -28.38 23.28 -4.32
CA PHE A 142 -27.33 22.95 -5.30
C PHE A 142 -25.93 23.29 -4.76
N SER A 143 -24.99 22.36 -4.92
CA SER A 143 -23.56 22.58 -4.74
C SER A 143 -22.89 22.76 -6.11
N ASN A 144 -22.27 23.92 -6.30
CA ASN A 144 -21.53 24.29 -7.51
C ASN A 144 -20.10 24.69 -7.11
N LEU A 145 -19.14 24.45 -8.00
CA LEU A 145 -17.79 24.95 -7.81
C LEU A 145 -17.79 26.48 -7.95
N SER A 146 -17.29 27.20 -6.95
CA SER A 146 -16.97 28.63 -7.09
C SER A 146 -15.85 28.76 -8.11
N THR A 147 -16.13 29.42 -9.23
CA THR A 147 -15.09 29.79 -10.22
C THR A 147 -14.55 31.17 -9.87
#